data_AF-A0A2D9CHY5-F1
#
_entry.id   AF-A0A2D9CHY5-F1
#
_cell.length_a   1.000
_cell.length_b   1.000
_cell.length_c   1.000
_cell.angle_alpha   90.00
_cell.angle_beta   90.00
_cell.angle_gamma   90.00
#
_symmetry.space_group_name_H-M   'P 1'
#
loop_
_entity.id
_entity.type
_entity.pdbx_description
1 polymer ?
#
loop_
_entity_poly.entity_id
_entity_poly.type
_entity_poly.pdbx_seq_one_letter_code
_entity_poly.pdbx_strand_id
1 'polypeptide(L)'
;MMNVLKGQTMTTPTKTTACADIDTAAVYDAVEAYTASVLKNDKDTIKMLNVLIEAGVPETHLISPIQGPNKHKSTSTPEWFNGLKAAIESKYPPQVHALMAMEKQTAGNTYVGANNRCGWKKKANSIIGGMRTAYINRLKRDGLIAEGKMGADTRTKPVEVKVTELLGDAKSRIQKADTFTSAMDLDVMIRQLGEMIKAIG
;
A
#
# COMPACT_ATOMS: atom_id res chain seq x y z
N MET A 1 23.92 -24.54 -70.60
CA MET A 1 23.21 -24.38 -69.31
C MET A 1 23.45 -22.98 -68.78
N MET A 2 22.45 -22.10 -68.83
CA MET A 2 22.42 -20.84 -68.09
C MET A 2 21.02 -20.70 -67.51
N ASN A 3 20.89 -20.82 -66.20
CA ASN A 3 19.65 -20.58 -65.47
C ASN A 3 19.52 -19.07 -65.27
N VAL A 4 18.46 -18.47 -65.80
CA VAL A 4 18.04 -17.10 -65.45
C VAL A 4 16.91 -17.21 -64.44
N LEU A 5 17.18 -16.82 -63.20
CA LEU A 5 16.22 -16.78 -62.10
C LEU A 5 15.14 -15.72 -62.36
N LYS A 6 13.87 -16.14 -62.40
CA LYS A 6 12.70 -15.24 -62.38
C LYS A 6 12.64 -14.53 -61.02
N GLY A 7 12.75 -13.21 -61.04
CA GLY A 7 12.55 -12.38 -59.85
C GLY A 7 11.10 -12.50 -59.35
N GLN A 8 10.94 -13.00 -58.13
CA GLN A 8 9.70 -12.85 -57.36
C GLN A 8 9.73 -11.49 -56.68
N THR A 9 8.85 -10.58 -57.10
CA THR A 9 8.56 -9.36 -56.34
C THR A 9 7.84 -9.75 -55.04
N MET A 10 8.59 -9.72 -53.93
CA MET A 10 8.06 -9.78 -52.58
C MET A 10 7.36 -8.46 -52.25
N THR A 11 6.05 -8.37 -52.48
CA THR A 11 5.22 -7.33 -51.86
C THR A 11 4.88 -7.76 -50.43
N THR A 12 5.64 -7.26 -49.46
CA THR A 12 5.29 -7.36 -48.04
C THR A 12 4.12 -6.41 -47.77
N PRO A 13 2.95 -6.88 -47.31
CA PRO A 13 1.89 -5.98 -46.91
C PRO A 13 2.32 -5.25 -45.64
N THR A 14 2.52 -3.94 -45.72
CA THR A 14 2.71 -3.09 -44.56
C THR A 14 1.39 -3.08 -43.78
N LYS A 15 1.34 -3.85 -42.70
CA LYS A 15 0.21 -3.85 -41.78
C LYS A 15 0.26 -2.53 -41.00
N THR A 16 -0.42 -1.50 -41.49
CA THR A 16 -0.62 -0.27 -40.73
C THR A 16 -1.52 -0.62 -39.55
N THR A 17 -0.91 -0.84 -38.38
CA THR A 17 -1.64 -0.96 -37.13
C THR A 17 -2.24 0.41 -36.85
N ALA A 18 -3.51 0.62 -37.23
CA ALA A 18 -4.26 1.77 -36.76
C ALA A 18 -4.17 1.77 -35.24
N CYS A 19 -3.68 2.86 -34.63
CA CYS A 19 -3.83 3.06 -33.20
C CYS A 19 -5.32 2.94 -32.91
N ALA A 20 -5.72 1.94 -32.11
CA ALA A 20 -7.11 1.82 -31.71
C ALA A 20 -7.52 3.13 -31.04
N ASP A 21 -8.62 3.73 -31.50
CA ASP A 21 -9.18 4.91 -30.86
C ASP A 21 -9.54 4.50 -29.42
N ILE A 22 -8.76 5.01 -28.47
CA ILE A 22 -8.97 4.75 -27.04
C ILE A 22 -10.21 5.55 -26.64
N ASP A 23 -11.21 4.87 -26.08
CA ASP A 23 -12.33 5.52 -25.41
C ASP A 23 -11.85 6.18 -24.12
N THR A 24 -11.30 7.37 -24.26
CA THR A 24 -10.70 8.14 -23.18
C THR A 24 -11.71 8.54 -22.11
N ALA A 25 -12.96 8.81 -22.50
CA ALA A 25 -14.03 9.14 -21.56
C ALA A 25 -14.34 7.96 -20.64
N ALA A 26 -14.56 6.76 -21.20
CA ALA A 26 -14.80 5.56 -20.39
C ALA A 26 -13.63 5.22 -19.46
N VAL A 27 -12.38 5.44 -19.92
CA VAL A 27 -11.19 5.26 -19.10
C VAL A 27 -11.16 6.25 -17.93
N TYR A 28 -11.43 7.53 -18.18
CA TYR A 28 -11.40 8.55 -17.12
C TYR A 28 -12.49 8.31 -16.08
N ASP A 29 -13.72 8.01 -16.50
CA ASP A 29 -14.83 7.68 -15.60
C ASP A 29 -14.49 6.48 -14.70
N ALA A 30 -13.88 5.44 -15.27
CA ALA A 30 -13.45 4.26 -14.52
C ALA A 30 -12.33 4.57 -13.51
N VAL A 31 -11.38 5.43 -13.90
CA VAL A 31 -10.30 5.88 -13.00
C VAL A 31 -10.85 6.72 -11.86
N GLU A 32 -11.77 7.65 -12.11
CA GLU A 32 -12.40 8.48 -11.07
C GLU A 32 -13.13 7.62 -10.03
N ALA A 33 -13.95 6.67 -10.49
CA ALA A 33 -14.66 5.74 -9.61
C ALA A 33 -13.69 4.90 -8.77
N TYR A 34 -12.60 4.41 -9.38
CA TYR A 34 -11.57 3.67 -8.69
C TYR A 34 -10.84 4.54 -7.65
N THR A 35 -10.45 5.77 -8.00
CA THR A 35 -9.80 6.72 -7.09
C THR A 35 -10.66 7.01 -5.87
N ALA A 36 -11.97 7.26 -6.04
CA ALA A 36 -12.88 7.47 -4.92
C ALA A 36 -12.93 6.25 -3.98
N SER A 37 -12.97 5.04 -4.53
CA SER A 37 -12.93 3.79 -3.76
C SER A 37 -11.62 3.64 -2.98
N VAL A 38 -10.48 3.95 -3.59
CA VAL A 38 -9.15 3.87 -2.93
C VAL A 38 -9.07 4.85 -1.77
N LEU A 39 -9.42 6.13 -2.00
CA LEU A 39 -9.36 7.16 -0.95
C LEU A 39 -10.25 6.82 0.25
N LYS A 40 -11.44 6.28 -0.01
CA LYS A 40 -12.32 5.80 1.06
C LYS A 40 -11.69 4.62 1.83
N ASN A 41 -11.16 3.64 1.11
CA ASN A 41 -10.51 2.48 1.72
C ASN A 41 -9.29 2.86 2.58
N ASP A 42 -8.48 3.83 2.13
CA ASP A 42 -7.34 4.33 2.88
C ASP A 42 -7.78 4.98 4.21
N LYS A 43 -8.79 5.85 4.16
CA LYS A 43 -9.38 6.48 5.35
C LYS A 43 -9.91 5.44 6.34
N ASP A 44 -10.67 4.47 5.86
CA ASP A 44 -11.26 3.42 6.70
C ASP A 44 -10.18 2.50 7.28
N THR A 45 -9.11 2.22 6.51
CA THR A 45 -7.96 1.43 6.97
C THR A 45 -7.23 2.12 8.10
N ILE A 46 -6.92 3.42 7.97
CA ILE A 46 -6.25 4.18 9.05
C ILE A 46 -7.11 4.19 10.30
N LYS A 47 -8.42 4.43 10.17
CA LYS A 47 -9.35 4.39 11.31
C LYS A 47 -9.32 3.03 12.02
N MET A 48 -9.37 1.94 11.26
CA MET A 48 -9.30 0.58 11.81
C MET A 48 -7.96 0.33 12.52
N LEU A 49 -6.84 0.75 11.94
CA LEU A 49 -5.52 0.57 12.55
C LEU A 49 -5.39 1.36 13.85
N ASN A 50 -5.90 2.58 13.92
CA ASN A 50 -5.89 3.38 15.14
C ASN A 50 -6.67 2.68 16.27
N VAL A 51 -7.83 2.12 15.97
CA VAL A 51 -8.62 1.34 16.96
C VAL A 51 -7.81 0.15 17.49
N LEU A 52 -7.09 -0.57 16.62
CA LEU A 52 -6.24 -1.69 17.05
C LEU A 52 -5.09 -1.24 17.95
N ILE A 53 -4.42 -0.13 17.59
CA ILE A 53 -3.31 0.45 18.36
C ILE A 53 -3.79 0.94 19.72
N GLU A 54 -4.88 1.72 19.76
CA GLU A 54 -5.49 2.26 20.98
C GLU A 54 -5.96 1.14 21.92
N ALA A 55 -6.46 0.04 21.36
CA ALA A 55 -6.85 -1.15 22.12
C ALA A 55 -5.64 -2.03 22.54
N GLY A 56 -4.41 -1.65 22.21
CA GLY A 56 -3.20 -2.39 22.56
C GLY A 56 -3.10 -3.76 21.87
N VAL A 57 -3.78 -3.96 20.73
CA VAL A 57 -3.78 -5.24 20.01
C VAL A 57 -2.43 -5.39 19.29
N PRO A 58 -1.63 -6.43 19.58
CA PRO A 58 -0.39 -6.67 18.84
C PRO A 58 -0.70 -7.24 17.45
N GLU A 59 0.19 -7.02 16.48
CA GLU A 59 0.02 -7.53 15.12
C GLU A 59 -0.01 -9.08 15.03
N THR A 60 0.53 -9.74 16.06
CA THR A 60 0.48 -11.20 16.23
C THR A 60 -0.91 -11.70 16.64
N HIS A 61 -1.80 -10.86 17.19
CA HIS A 61 -3.21 -11.23 17.42
C HIS A 61 -3.99 -11.40 16.10
N LEU A 62 -3.52 -10.80 15.00
CA LEU A 62 -4.12 -10.95 13.67
C LEU A 62 -3.64 -12.22 12.93
N ILE A 63 -3.01 -13.17 13.62
CA ILE A 63 -2.62 -14.47 13.09
C ILE A 63 -3.58 -15.53 13.63
N SER A 64 -4.11 -16.41 12.78
CA SER A 64 -4.99 -17.49 13.25
C SER A 64 -4.23 -18.40 14.22
N PRO A 65 -4.77 -18.68 15.42
CA PRO A 65 -4.12 -19.58 16.37
C PRO A 65 -4.31 -21.06 16.01
N ILE A 66 -5.26 -21.37 15.13
CA ILE A 66 -5.65 -22.76 14.80
C ILE A 66 -5.01 -23.23 13.50
N GLN A 67 -5.05 -22.39 12.45
CA GLN A 67 -4.75 -22.81 11.08
C GLN A 67 -3.70 -21.94 10.40
N GLY A 68 -2.96 -22.53 9.46
CA GLY A 68 -1.98 -21.84 8.63
C GLY A 68 -0.53 -21.98 9.10
N PRO A 69 0.45 -21.60 8.25
CA PRO A 69 1.88 -21.83 8.49
C PRO A 69 2.42 -21.02 9.67
N ASN A 70 1.83 -19.86 9.97
CA ASN A 70 2.30 -18.95 11.02
C ASN A 70 1.57 -19.11 12.35
N LYS A 71 0.74 -20.13 12.55
CA LYS A 71 -0.08 -20.29 13.77
C LYS A 71 0.72 -20.22 15.08
N HIS A 72 1.95 -20.72 15.07
CA HIS A 72 2.87 -20.72 16.21
C HIS A 72 3.34 -19.30 16.62
N LYS A 73 3.13 -18.30 15.76
CA LYS A 73 3.43 -16.88 16.04
C LYS A 73 2.21 -16.12 16.53
N SER A 74 1.03 -16.76 16.59
CA SER A 74 -0.19 -16.13 17.06
C SER A 74 -0.13 -15.91 18.57
N THR A 75 -0.59 -14.74 19.00
CA THR A 75 -0.83 -14.42 20.41
C THR A 75 -2.32 -14.32 20.73
N SER A 76 -3.18 -14.56 19.74
CA SER A 76 -4.64 -14.49 19.87
C SER A 76 -5.23 -15.77 20.48
N THR A 77 -6.32 -15.64 21.21
CA THR A 77 -7.17 -16.78 21.55
C THR A 77 -8.04 -17.20 20.34
N PRO A 78 -8.47 -18.48 20.26
CA PRO A 78 -9.45 -18.93 19.27
C PRO A 78 -10.74 -18.10 19.27
N GLU A 79 -11.25 -17.74 20.44
CA GLU A 79 -12.51 -16.99 20.62
C GLU A 79 -12.41 -15.60 20.00
N TRP A 80 -11.32 -14.88 20.29
CA TRP A 80 -11.09 -13.55 19.73
C TRP A 80 -10.98 -13.60 18.21
N PHE A 81 -10.17 -14.53 17.68
CA PHE A 81 -9.97 -14.66 16.24
C PHE A 81 -11.25 -15.03 15.51
N ASN A 82 -12.05 -15.94 16.08
CA ASN A 82 -13.35 -16.31 15.53
C ASN A 82 -14.37 -15.17 15.63
N GLY A 83 -14.34 -14.38 16.70
CA GLY A 83 -15.14 -13.15 16.82
C GLY A 83 -14.83 -12.14 15.72
N LEU A 84 -13.55 -11.93 15.42
CA LEU A 84 -13.12 -11.04 14.32
C LEU A 84 -13.62 -11.54 12.96
N LYS A 85 -13.52 -12.85 12.71
CA LYS A 85 -14.06 -13.46 11.49
C LYS A 85 -15.58 -13.27 11.39
N ALA A 86 -16.31 -13.54 12.47
CA ALA A 86 -17.76 -13.38 12.49
C ALA A 86 -18.17 -11.92 12.22
N ALA A 87 -17.45 -10.95 12.79
CA ALA A 87 -17.68 -9.53 12.52
C ALA A 87 -17.51 -9.18 11.04
N ILE A 88 -16.45 -9.71 10.39
CA ILE A 88 -16.24 -9.54 8.94
C ILE A 88 -17.35 -10.21 8.13
N GLU A 89 -17.63 -11.48 8.43
CA GLU A 89 -18.61 -12.28 7.71
C GLU A 89 -20.02 -11.68 7.83
N SER A 90 -20.36 -11.04 8.96
CA SER A 90 -21.65 -10.34 9.15
C SER A 90 -21.90 -9.18 8.16
N LYS A 91 -20.85 -8.71 7.48
CA LYS A 91 -20.93 -7.64 6.48
C LYS A 91 -20.95 -8.17 5.05
N TYR A 92 -20.98 -9.50 4.87
CA TYR A 92 -21.12 -10.06 3.54
C TYR A 92 -22.52 -9.77 2.96
N PRO A 93 -22.62 -9.60 1.63
CA PRO A 93 -23.92 -9.44 0.98
C PRO A 93 -24.84 -10.65 1.23
N PRO A 94 -26.18 -10.49 1.25
CA PRO A 94 -27.13 -11.58 1.47
C PRO A 94 -26.93 -12.80 0.55
N GLN A 95 -26.62 -12.54 -0.72
CA GLN A 95 -26.28 -13.56 -1.72
C GLN A 95 -25.04 -14.41 -1.35
N VAL A 96 -24.05 -13.81 -0.68
CA VAL A 96 -22.88 -14.53 -0.19
C VAL A 96 -23.26 -15.41 0.99
N HIS A 97 -24.08 -14.90 1.92
CA HIS A 97 -24.60 -15.70 3.04
C HIS A 97 -25.40 -16.90 2.55
N ALA A 98 -26.29 -16.71 1.57
CA ALA A 98 -27.04 -17.79 0.95
C ALA A 98 -26.11 -18.85 0.35
N LEU A 99 -25.10 -18.43 -0.44
CA LEU A 99 -24.11 -19.33 -1.02
C LEU A 99 -23.30 -20.09 0.04
N MET A 100 -22.95 -19.44 1.16
CA MET A 100 -22.18 -20.06 2.24
C MET A 100 -23.01 -21.10 3.02
N ALA A 101 -24.32 -20.86 3.16
CA ALA A 101 -25.27 -21.76 3.82
C ALA A 101 -25.57 -23.02 3.00
N MET A 102 -25.43 -22.99 1.68
CA MET A 102 -25.60 -24.16 0.82
C MET A 102 -24.60 -25.28 1.17
N GLU A 103 -25.03 -26.53 0.97
CA GLU A 103 -24.15 -27.68 1.03
C GLU A 103 -23.08 -27.63 -0.06
N LYS A 104 -21.89 -28.19 0.21
CA LYS A 104 -20.74 -28.08 -0.72
C LYS A 104 -21.06 -28.63 -2.11
N GLN A 105 -21.75 -29.77 -2.17
CA GLN A 105 -22.14 -30.42 -3.41
C GLN A 105 -23.17 -29.58 -4.17
N THR A 106 -24.18 -29.07 -3.48
CA THR A 106 -25.24 -28.22 -4.04
C THR A 106 -24.71 -26.89 -4.56
N ALA A 107 -23.79 -26.26 -3.82
CA ALA A 107 -23.19 -25.00 -4.24
C ALA A 107 -22.38 -25.15 -5.54
N GLY A 108 -21.78 -26.33 -5.79
CA GLY A 108 -21.02 -26.63 -7.00
C GLY A 108 -20.04 -25.51 -7.37
N ASN A 109 -20.12 -25.06 -8.63
CA ASN A 109 -19.38 -23.93 -9.19
C ASN A 109 -20.20 -22.63 -9.16
N THR A 110 -21.11 -22.44 -8.21
CA THR A 110 -21.85 -21.17 -8.10
C THR A 110 -20.90 -20.06 -7.63
N TYR A 111 -20.88 -18.96 -8.37
CA TYR A 111 -20.09 -17.76 -8.06
C TYR A 111 -20.99 -16.61 -7.66
N VAL A 112 -20.51 -15.83 -6.69
CA VAL A 112 -21.04 -14.52 -6.36
C VAL A 112 -19.88 -13.54 -6.49
N GLY A 113 -19.95 -12.68 -7.51
CA GLY A 113 -18.80 -11.88 -7.95
C GLY A 113 -17.63 -12.78 -8.36
N ALA A 114 -16.42 -12.45 -7.89
CA ALA A 114 -15.21 -13.18 -8.25
C ALA A 114 -14.98 -14.51 -7.48
N ASN A 115 -15.84 -14.86 -6.51
CA ASN A 115 -15.58 -15.99 -5.60
C ASN A 115 -16.73 -17.01 -5.60
N ASN A 116 -16.36 -18.29 -5.53
CA ASN A 116 -17.28 -19.38 -5.19
C ASN A 116 -17.38 -19.57 -3.67
N ARG A 117 -18.18 -20.56 -3.22
CA ARG A 117 -18.38 -20.85 -1.79
C ARG A 117 -17.07 -21.04 -1.02
N CYS A 118 -16.11 -21.76 -1.59
CA CYS A 118 -14.81 -22.01 -0.95
C CYS A 118 -14.00 -20.72 -0.80
N GLY A 119 -14.00 -19.87 -1.83
CA GLY A 119 -13.37 -18.55 -1.80
C GLY A 119 -13.98 -17.66 -0.71
N TRP A 120 -15.31 -17.57 -0.65
CA TRP A 120 -16.00 -16.79 0.38
C TRP A 120 -15.73 -17.27 1.81
N LYS A 121 -15.66 -18.60 2.04
CA LYS A 121 -15.27 -19.15 3.36
C LYS A 121 -13.84 -18.79 3.79
N LYS A 122 -12.94 -18.51 2.84
CA LYS A 122 -11.55 -18.10 3.13
C LYS A 122 -11.39 -16.59 3.17
N LYS A 123 -12.38 -15.83 2.70
CA LYS A 123 -12.27 -14.38 2.50
C LYS A 123 -12.05 -13.62 3.81
N ALA A 124 -12.64 -14.05 4.92
CA ALA A 124 -12.43 -13.42 6.22
C ALA A 124 -10.95 -13.52 6.66
N ASN A 125 -10.34 -14.70 6.52
CA ASN A 125 -8.92 -14.89 6.82
C ASN A 125 -8.03 -14.03 5.90
N SER A 126 -8.39 -13.89 4.62
CA SER A 126 -7.68 -13.02 3.68
C SER A 126 -7.76 -11.55 4.09
N ILE A 127 -8.93 -11.09 4.53
CA ILE A 127 -9.12 -9.72 5.03
C ILE A 127 -8.28 -9.48 6.29
N ILE A 128 -8.32 -10.38 7.27
CA ILE A 128 -7.49 -10.30 8.49
C ILE A 128 -6.00 -10.28 8.15
N GLY A 129 -5.57 -11.11 7.18
CA GLY A 129 -4.19 -11.09 6.68
C GLY A 129 -3.80 -9.74 6.06
N GLY A 130 -4.71 -9.12 5.30
CA GLY A 130 -4.54 -7.76 4.77
C GLY A 130 -4.44 -6.72 5.88
N MET A 131 -5.32 -6.78 6.89
CA MET A 131 -5.27 -5.90 8.07
C MET A 131 -3.92 -6.00 8.76
N ARG A 132 -3.40 -7.22 8.97
CA ARG A 132 -2.09 -7.44 9.60
C ARG A 132 -0.95 -6.81 8.80
N THR A 133 -0.95 -6.96 7.47
CA THR A 133 0.07 -6.34 6.62
C THR A 133 0.03 -4.83 6.72
N ALA A 134 -1.16 -4.22 6.64
CA ALA A 134 -1.34 -2.79 6.80
C ALA A 134 -0.85 -2.31 8.17
N TYR A 135 -1.12 -3.09 9.22
CA TYR A 135 -0.70 -2.79 10.58
C TYR A 135 0.82 -2.83 10.74
N ILE A 136 1.48 -3.89 10.27
CA ILE A 136 2.96 -3.97 10.30
C ILE A 136 3.60 -2.81 9.54
N ASN A 137 3.06 -2.45 8.38
CA ASN A 137 3.56 -1.31 7.61
C ASN A 137 3.35 0.02 8.34
N ARG A 138 2.28 0.14 9.13
CA ARG A 138 2.07 1.31 10.00
C ARG A 138 3.10 1.35 11.12
N LEU A 139 3.27 0.26 11.88
CA LEU A 139 4.25 0.18 12.97
C LEU A 139 5.68 0.44 12.49
N LYS A 140 6.05 -0.09 11.31
CA LYS A 140 7.36 0.20 10.69
C LYS A 140 7.52 1.67 10.35
N ARG A 141 6.48 2.32 9.80
CA ARG A 141 6.53 3.77 9.51
C ARG A 141 6.66 4.57 10.81
N ASP A 142 5.89 4.24 11.83
CA ASP A 142 5.92 4.93 13.11
C ASP A 142 7.27 4.74 13.82
N GLY A 143 7.86 3.53 13.76
CA GLY A 143 9.22 3.27 14.25
C GLY A 143 10.30 4.05 13.49
N LEU A 144 10.22 4.08 12.16
CA LEU A 144 11.13 4.89 11.34
C LEU A 144 10.96 6.40 11.58
N ILE A 145 9.75 6.86 11.93
CA ILE A 145 9.50 8.24 12.37
C ILE A 145 10.15 8.50 13.73
N ALA A 146 9.96 7.60 14.70
CA ALA A 146 10.58 7.72 16.02
C ALA A 146 12.12 7.68 15.94
N GLU A 147 12.69 6.90 15.02
CA GLU A 147 14.12 6.83 14.73
C GLU A 147 14.64 8.03 13.92
N GLY A 148 13.78 8.97 13.51
CA GLY A 148 14.15 10.13 12.69
C GLY A 148 14.59 9.79 11.26
N LYS A 149 14.36 8.55 10.80
CA LYS A 149 14.75 8.05 9.47
C LYS A 149 13.71 8.31 8.39
N MET A 150 12.47 8.61 8.79
CA MET A 150 11.42 9.15 7.92
C MET A 150 10.71 10.29 8.65
N GLY A 151 10.43 11.40 7.97
CA GLY A 151 9.56 12.42 8.55
C GLY A 151 8.10 11.95 8.59
N ALA A 152 7.26 12.59 9.41
CA ALA A 152 5.81 12.55 9.23
C ALA A 152 5.46 12.95 7.79
N ASP A 153 4.40 12.37 7.22
CA ASP A 153 3.98 12.50 5.81
C ASP A 153 4.37 13.86 5.19
N THR A 154 5.22 13.82 4.15
CA THR A 154 5.84 14.99 3.53
C THR A 154 4.84 15.94 2.88
N ARG A 155 3.57 15.53 2.75
CA ARG A 155 2.46 16.37 2.26
C ARG A 155 1.84 17.27 3.34
N THR A 156 2.13 17.04 4.62
CA THR A 156 1.50 17.75 5.76
C THR A 156 2.50 18.21 6.82
N LYS A 157 3.79 18.34 6.50
CA LYS A 157 4.76 18.93 7.44
C LYS A 157 4.42 20.40 7.68
N PRO A 158 4.36 20.88 8.93
CA PRO A 158 4.44 22.30 9.22
C PRO A 158 5.65 22.91 8.52
N VAL A 159 5.52 24.15 8.07
CA VAL A 159 6.57 24.84 7.30
C VAL A 159 7.88 24.86 8.09
N GLU A 160 7.78 25.04 9.40
CA GLU A 160 8.85 25.07 10.38
C GLU A 160 9.64 23.76 10.39
N VAL A 161 8.96 22.60 10.42
CA VAL A 161 9.61 21.28 10.40
C VAL A 161 10.37 21.07 9.09
N LYS A 162 9.77 21.48 7.97
CA LYS A 162 10.40 21.35 6.64
C LYS A 162 11.64 22.25 6.51
N VAL A 163 11.57 23.47 7.01
CA VAL A 163 12.71 24.40 7.01
C VAL A 163 13.82 23.88 7.91
N THR A 164 13.50 23.39 9.11
CA THR A 164 14.50 22.82 10.04
C THR A 164 15.22 21.60 9.43
N GLU A 165 14.51 20.69 8.76
CA GLU A 165 15.13 19.55 8.07
C GLU A 165 16.07 19.97 6.93
N LEU A 166 15.67 20.95 6.11
CA LEU A 166 16.49 21.46 5.01
C LEU A 166 17.76 22.17 5.51
N LEU A 167 17.64 22.97 6.57
CA LEU A 167 18.78 23.61 7.22
C LEU A 167 19.73 22.57 7.85
N GLY A 168 19.17 21.52 8.46
CA GLY A 168 19.94 20.40 9.02
C GLY A 168 20.72 19.62 7.96
N ASP A 169 20.08 19.28 6.83
CA ASP A 169 20.74 18.60 5.71
C ASP A 169 21.83 19.49 5.09
N ALA A 170 21.54 20.77 4.84
CA ALA A 170 22.52 21.73 4.33
C ALA A 170 23.75 21.82 5.25
N LYS A 171 23.54 21.97 6.56
CA LYS A 171 24.62 22.00 7.55
C LYS A 171 25.45 20.71 7.52
N SER A 172 24.80 19.54 7.49
CA SER A 172 25.51 18.25 7.49
C SER A 172 26.35 18.03 6.24
N ARG A 173 25.84 18.44 5.06
CA ARG A 173 26.56 18.31 3.80
C ARG A 173 27.78 19.22 3.74
N ILE A 174 27.64 20.47 4.20
CA ILE A 174 28.77 21.42 4.28
C ILE A 174 29.85 20.88 5.22
N GLN A 175 29.47 20.38 6.39
CA GLN A 175 30.42 19.82 7.38
C GLN A 175 31.19 18.60 6.88
N LYS A 176 30.60 17.82 5.96
CA LYS A 176 31.19 16.59 5.41
C LYS A 176 31.90 16.81 4.07
N ALA A 177 31.83 18.00 3.50
CA ALA A 177 32.41 18.28 2.20
C ALA A 177 33.93 18.46 2.34
N ASP A 178 34.70 17.76 1.50
CA ASP A 178 36.16 17.94 1.42
C ASP A 178 36.53 19.35 0.94
N THR A 179 35.67 19.93 0.09
CA THR A 179 35.78 21.31 -0.38
C THR A 179 34.40 21.94 -0.46
N PHE A 180 34.27 23.18 0.02
CA PHE A 180 33.05 23.97 -0.09
C PHE A 180 33.41 25.44 -0.33
N THR A 181 33.08 25.95 -1.53
CA THR A 181 33.37 27.34 -1.89
C THR A 181 32.28 28.26 -1.36
N SER A 182 32.68 29.26 -0.58
CA SER A 182 31.77 30.23 0.01
C SER A 182 32.47 31.59 0.16
N ALA A 183 31.72 32.67 0.01
CA ALA A 183 32.17 34.02 0.35
C ALA A 183 32.16 34.28 1.87
N MET A 184 31.43 33.45 2.62
CA MET A 184 31.39 33.45 4.08
C MET A 184 32.28 32.33 4.63
N ASP A 185 32.99 32.62 5.71
CA ASP A 185 33.75 31.62 6.46
C ASP A 185 32.87 30.40 6.83
N LEU A 186 33.41 29.20 6.67
CA LEU A 186 32.66 27.95 6.83
C LEU A 186 32.19 27.74 8.27
N ASP A 187 33.02 28.07 9.26
CA ASP A 187 32.66 27.92 10.67
C ASP A 187 31.56 28.92 11.04
N VAL A 188 31.63 30.15 10.51
CA VAL A 188 30.56 31.15 10.65
C VAL A 188 29.27 30.66 10.01
N MET A 189 29.32 30.10 8.81
CA MET A 189 28.14 29.58 8.11
C MET A 189 27.50 28.40 8.86
N ILE A 190 28.29 27.43 9.32
CA ILE A 190 27.82 26.27 10.09
C ILE A 190 27.19 26.71 11.42
N ARG A 191 27.79 27.71 12.08
CA ARG A 191 27.26 28.28 13.33
C ARG A 191 25.92 28.97 13.08
N GLN A 192 25.82 29.81 12.06
CA GLN A 192 24.58 30.51 11.70
C GLN A 192 23.45 29.54 11.31
N LEU A 193 23.75 28.49 10.52
CA LEU A 193 22.80 27.41 10.24
C LEU A 193 22.30 26.75 11.53
N GLY A 194 23.21 26.52 12.48
CA GLY A 194 22.87 26.00 13.81
C GLY A 194 21.98 26.93 14.64
N GLU A 195 22.19 28.24 14.59
CA GLU A 195 21.36 29.22 15.30
C GLU A 195 19.98 29.37 14.66
N MET A 196 19.88 29.34 13.32
CA MET A 196 18.59 29.34 12.62
C MET A 196 17.76 28.11 12.96
N ILE A 197 18.37 26.92 13.01
CA ILE A 197 17.70 25.68 13.45
C ILE A 197 17.15 25.86 14.89
N LYS A 198 17.98 26.36 15.82
CA LYS A 198 17.56 26.59 17.21
C LYS A 198 16.45 27.64 17.36
N ALA A 199 16.44 28.64 16.49
CA ALA A 199 15.46 29.72 16.53
C ALA A 199 14.07 29.29 16.04
N ILE A 200 13.99 28.26 15.19
CA ILE A 200 12.73 27.73 14.65
C ILE A 200 12.04 26.78 15.65
N GLY A 201 12.81 26.00 16.42
CA GLY A 201 12.30 25.03 17.41
C GLY A 201 12.94 23.67 17.26
#